data_AF-A0A0F9EJ72-F1
#
_entry.id   AF-A0A0F9EJ72-F1
#
_cell.length_a   1.000
_cell.length_b   1.000
_cell.length_c   1.000
_cell.angle_alpha   90.00
_cell.angle_beta   90.00
_cell.angle_gamma   90.00
#
_symmetry.space_group_name_H-M   'P 1'
#
loop_
_entity.id
_entity.type
_entity.pdbx_description
1 polymer ?
#
loop_
_entity_poly.entity_id
_entity_poly.type
_entity_poly.pdbx_seq_one_letter_code
_entity_poly.pdbx_strand_id
1 'polypeptide(L)'
;MKHKDIGLLLKNAILAHFRAKNIEATVKYIDPSYLIRSLPANANDHVFCSFLGRDAVHAGMAGKTELIIGNWNNAFVHIPLSASVGKRKQVDPQGKLWLSVLQATGQSSLQNEPAASPIR
;
A
#
# COMPACT_ATOMS: atom_id res chain seq x y z
N MET A 1 17.18 -3.87 4.82
CA MET A 1 16.90 -4.07 6.27
C MET A 1 15.67 -4.96 6.38
N LYS A 2 15.76 -6.11 7.04
CA LYS A 2 14.61 -7.03 7.20
C LYS A 2 13.86 -6.60 8.47
N HIS A 3 12.59 -6.21 8.31
CA HIS A 3 11.76 -5.80 9.44
C HIS A 3 11.34 -7.04 10.26
N LYS A 4 11.10 -6.85 11.56
CA LYS A 4 10.45 -7.87 12.40
C LYS A 4 8.97 -7.98 12.00
N ASP A 5 8.38 -9.16 12.21
CA ASP A 5 6.99 -9.41 11.88
C ASP A 5 6.04 -8.62 12.81
N ILE A 6 5.45 -7.55 12.27
CA ILE A 6 4.49 -6.70 12.96
C ILE A 6 3.16 -7.42 13.23
N GLY A 7 2.80 -8.41 12.41
CA GLY A 7 1.54 -9.14 12.53
C GLY A 7 1.49 -9.98 13.81
N LEU A 8 2.54 -10.73 14.10
CA LEU A 8 2.66 -11.49 15.35
C LEU A 8 2.74 -10.56 16.57
N LEU A 9 3.43 -9.43 16.46
CA LEU A 9 3.48 -8.43 17.53
C LEU A 9 2.07 -7.92 17.85
N LEU A 10 1.29 -7.51 16.84
CA LEU A 10 -0.06 -7.00 17.03
C LEU A 10 -1.00 -8.07 17.58
N LYS A 11 -0.94 -9.31 17.06
CA LYS A 11 -1.75 -10.43 17.59
C LYS A 11 -1.54 -10.60 19.10
N ASN A 12 -0.28 -10.62 19.54
CA ASN A 12 0.06 -10.81 20.94
C ASN A 12 -0.37 -9.62 21.81
N ALA A 13 -0.17 -8.40 21.33
CA ALA A 13 -0.60 -7.18 22.03
C ALA A 13 -2.12 -7.10 22.20
N ILE A 14 -2.89 -7.44 21.16
CA ILE A 14 -4.36 -7.47 21.20
C ILE A 14 -4.85 -8.51 22.21
N LEU A 15 -4.32 -9.72 22.18
CA LEU A 15 -4.67 -10.77 23.14
C LEU A 15 -4.34 -10.36 24.58
N ALA A 16 -3.17 -9.76 24.81
CA ALA A 16 -2.79 -9.26 26.13
C ALA A 16 -3.76 -8.17 26.64
N HIS A 17 -4.20 -7.27 25.76
CA HIS A 17 -5.17 -6.23 26.11
C HIS A 17 -6.51 -6.81 26.58
N PHE A 18 -7.09 -7.76 25.84
CA PHE A 18 -8.38 -8.38 26.21
C PHE A 18 -8.27 -9.22 27.48
N ARG A 19 -7.16 -9.95 27.67
CA ARG A 19 -6.89 -10.68 28.92
C ARG A 19 -6.84 -9.76 30.14
N ALA A 20 -6.16 -8.61 30.02
CA ALA A 20 -6.08 -7.64 31.11
C ALA A 20 -7.45 -7.05 31.50
N LYS A 21 -8.40 -6.99 30.56
CA LYS A 21 -9.79 -6.56 30.81
C LYS A 21 -10.74 -7.70 31.18
N ASN A 22 -10.23 -8.93 31.31
CA ASN A 22 -11.02 -10.12 31.58
C ASN A 22 -12.12 -10.38 30.54
N ILE A 23 -11.83 -10.06 29.27
CA ILE A 23 -12.73 -10.28 28.13
C ILE A 23 -12.21 -11.47 27.33
N GLU A 24 -13.07 -12.46 27.10
CA GLU A 24 -12.75 -13.59 26.23
C GLU A 24 -12.71 -13.13 24.77
N ALA A 25 -11.58 -13.32 24.09
CA ALA A 25 -11.39 -12.92 22.71
C ALA A 25 -10.57 -13.96 21.93
N THR A 26 -11.01 -14.28 20.71
CA THR A 26 -10.26 -15.12 19.77
C THR A 26 -9.69 -14.27 18.66
N VAL A 27 -8.35 -14.28 18.50
CA VAL A 27 -7.66 -13.54 17.44
C VAL A 27 -7.08 -14.52 16.42
N LYS A 28 -7.62 -14.47 15.19
CA LYS A 28 -7.08 -15.22 14.05
C LYS A 28 -6.10 -14.33 13.28
N TYR A 29 -4.86 -14.79 13.16
CA TYR A 29 -3.83 -14.12 12.38
C TYR A 29 -3.71 -14.81 11.01
N ILE A 30 -3.70 -14.02 9.94
CA ILE A 30 -3.63 -14.47 8.56
C ILE A 30 -2.46 -13.73 7.90
N ASP A 31 -1.47 -14.46 7.38
CA ASP A 31 -0.39 -13.91 6.57
C ASP A 31 -0.54 -14.39 5.11
N PRO A 32 -1.14 -13.57 4.23
CA PRO A 32 -1.29 -13.91 2.83
C PRO A 32 -0.07 -13.51 1.98
N SER A 33 1.06 -13.12 2.58
CA SER A 33 2.19 -12.53 1.83
C SER A 33 2.69 -13.42 0.68
N TYR A 34 2.86 -14.72 0.94
CA TYR A 34 3.25 -15.67 -0.10
C TYR A 34 2.16 -15.80 -1.16
N LEU A 35 0.91 -16.00 -0.73
CA LEU A 35 -0.24 -16.15 -1.62
C LEU A 35 -0.35 -14.97 -2.61
N ILE A 36 -0.25 -13.73 -2.12
CA ILE A 36 -0.36 -12.54 -2.97
C ILE A 36 0.78 -12.48 -4.00
N ARG A 37 2.00 -12.88 -3.63
CA ARG A 37 3.20 -12.75 -4.47
C ARG A 37 3.44 -13.92 -5.41
N SER A 38 2.84 -15.08 -5.14
CA SER A 38 3.02 -16.30 -5.93
C SER A 38 1.90 -16.55 -6.94
N LEU A 39 0.81 -15.76 -6.88
CA LEU A 39 -0.28 -15.88 -7.84
C LEU A 39 0.17 -15.44 -9.24
N PRO A 40 -0.34 -16.08 -10.30
CA PRO A 40 -0.10 -15.63 -11.67
C PRO A 40 -0.70 -14.24 -11.87
N ALA A 41 -0.11 -13.48 -12.79
CA ALA A 41 -0.61 -12.19 -13.20
C ALA A 41 -2.04 -12.31 -13.74
N ASN A 42 -2.90 -11.34 -13.44
CA ASN A 42 -4.21 -11.25 -14.08
C ASN A 42 -4.07 -10.69 -15.51
N ALA A 43 -5.17 -10.69 -16.28
CA ALA A 43 -5.15 -10.23 -17.67
C ALA A 43 -4.63 -8.78 -17.85
N ASN A 44 -4.98 -7.88 -16.94
CA ASN A 44 -4.52 -6.48 -16.99
C ASN A 44 -3.01 -6.40 -16.74
N ASP A 45 -2.51 -7.12 -15.74
CA ASP A 45 -1.09 -7.17 -15.41
C ASP A 45 -0.28 -7.81 -16.56
N HIS A 46 -0.83 -8.83 -17.21
CA HIS A 46 -0.21 -9.44 -18.40
C HIS A 46 -0.03 -8.44 -19.53
N VAL A 47 -1.10 -7.70 -19.87
CA VAL A 47 -1.05 -6.67 -20.92
C VAL A 47 -0.08 -5.56 -20.53
N PHE A 48 -0.14 -5.08 -19.28
CA PHE A 48 0.72 -4.02 -18.78
C PHE A 48 2.21 -4.41 -18.82
N CYS A 49 2.56 -5.59 -18.32
CA CYS A 49 3.94 -6.11 -18.37
C CYS A 49 4.42 -6.35 -19.80
N SER A 50 3.53 -6.73 -20.72
CA SER A 50 3.87 -6.88 -22.13
C SER A 50 4.30 -5.56 -22.77
N PHE A 51 3.59 -4.45 -22.47
CA PHE A 51 3.99 -3.12 -22.92
C PHE A 51 5.32 -2.68 -22.33
N LEU A 52 5.48 -2.80 -21.00
CA LEU A 52 6.75 -2.46 -20.34
C LEU A 52 7.94 -3.21 -20.94
N GLY A 53 7.80 -4.51 -21.19
CA GLY A 53 8.85 -5.35 -21.76
C GLY A 53 9.21 -4.96 -23.19
N ARG A 54 8.20 -4.72 -24.05
CA ARG A 54 8.43 -4.30 -25.45
C ARG A 54 9.12 -2.93 -25.53
N ASP A 55 8.66 -1.97 -24.74
CA ASP A 55 9.24 -0.62 -24.73
C ASP A 55 10.68 -0.64 -24.20
N ALA A 56 10.97 -1.49 -23.22
CA ALA A 56 12.33 -1.68 -22.72
C ALA A 56 13.26 -2.24 -23.80
N VAL A 57 12.80 -3.22 -24.59
CA VAL A 57 13.56 -3.75 -25.74
C VAL A 57 13.78 -2.67 -26.79
N HIS A 58 12.74 -1.91 -27.17
CA HIS A 58 12.88 -0.81 -28.12
C HIS A 58 13.88 0.26 -27.64
N ALA A 59 13.85 0.61 -26.36
CA ALA A 59 14.80 1.56 -25.77
C ALA A 59 16.24 1.04 -25.86
N GLY A 60 16.47 -0.23 -25.49
CA GLY A 60 17.77 -0.88 -25.59
C GLY A 60 18.29 -0.97 -27.02
N MET A 61 17.43 -1.37 -27.97
CA MET A 61 17.77 -1.45 -29.40
C MET A 61 18.08 -0.08 -30.01
N ALA A 62 17.48 0.99 -29.48
CA ALA A 62 17.79 2.37 -29.85
C ALA A 62 19.05 2.92 -29.16
N GLY A 63 19.82 2.08 -28.45
CA GLY A 63 21.06 2.47 -27.77
C GLY A 63 20.86 3.25 -26.47
N LYS A 64 19.65 3.28 -25.91
CA LYS A 64 19.38 3.97 -24.65
C LYS A 64 19.74 3.08 -23.47
N THR A 65 20.42 3.66 -22.48
CA THR A 65 20.92 2.96 -21.29
C THR A 65 20.52 3.71 -20.02
N GLU A 66 20.74 3.09 -18.85
CA GLU A 66 20.53 3.72 -17.53
C GLU A 66 19.12 4.33 -17.31
N LEU A 67 18.09 3.65 -17.79
CA LEU A 67 16.69 4.07 -17.66
C LEU A 67 15.78 2.92 -17.26
N ILE A 68 14.59 3.27 -16.81
CA ILE A 68 13.47 2.37 -16.53
C ILE A 68 12.27 2.82 -17.37
N ILE A 69 11.48 1.88 -17.87
CA ILE A 69 10.16 2.18 -18.45
C ILE A 69 9.14 2.33 -17.33
N GLY A 70 8.48 3.48 -17.26
CA GLY A 70 7.39 3.73 -16.31
C GLY A 70 6.10 4.11 -17.01
N ASN A 71 4.98 4.00 -16.31
CA ASN A 71 3.69 4.55 -16.76
C ASN A 71 3.38 5.82 -15.96
N TRP A 72 3.19 6.94 -16.68
CA TRP A 72 2.84 8.23 -16.12
C TRP A 72 1.72 8.87 -16.93
N ASN A 73 0.62 9.24 -16.28
CA ASN A 73 -0.56 9.82 -16.94
C ASN A 73 -1.01 9.05 -18.20
N ASN A 74 -1.10 7.72 -18.06
CA ASN A 74 -1.52 6.80 -19.13
C ASN A 74 -0.57 6.72 -20.34
N ALA A 75 0.67 7.20 -20.20
CA ALA A 75 1.72 7.08 -21.21
C ALA A 75 2.92 6.30 -20.66
N PHE A 76 3.52 5.45 -21.51
CA PHE A 76 4.79 4.82 -21.21
C PHE A 76 5.94 5.80 -21.48
N VAL A 77 6.82 5.97 -20.50
CA VAL A 77 7.88 6.98 -20.53
C VAL A 77 9.21 6.37 -20.13
N HIS A 78 10.29 6.92 -20.69
CA HIS A 78 11.64 6.62 -20.26
C HIS A 78 11.99 7.47 -19.04
N ILE A 79 12.33 6.81 -17.94
CA ILE A 79 12.70 7.47 -16.69
C ILE A 79 14.19 7.21 -16.44
N PRO A 80 15.05 8.23 -16.44
CA PRO A 80 16.46 8.07 -16.08
C PRO A 80 16.59 7.44 -14.69
N LEU A 81 17.49 6.46 -14.54
CA LEU A 81 17.68 5.75 -13.28
C LEU A 81 18.04 6.73 -12.15
N SER A 82 18.88 7.73 -12.45
CA SER A 82 19.26 8.81 -11.53
C SER A 82 18.08 9.62 -10.99
N ALA A 83 17.02 9.81 -11.79
CA ALA A 83 15.80 10.51 -11.38
C ALA A 83 14.82 9.60 -10.59
N SER A 84 14.89 8.28 -10.81
CA SER A 84 14.02 7.30 -10.13
C SER A 84 14.50 6.91 -8.73
N VAL A 85 15.80 7.03 -8.47
CA VAL A 85 16.42 6.66 -7.20
C VAL A 85 16.30 7.83 -6.21
N GLY A 86 16.08 7.52 -4.93
CA GLY A 86 16.19 8.49 -3.83
C GLY A 86 14.87 8.96 -3.24
N LYS A 87 13.76 8.92 -3.99
CA LYS A 87 12.42 9.22 -3.47
C LYS A 87 11.47 8.06 -3.69
N ARG A 88 10.68 7.72 -2.67
CA ARG A 88 9.62 6.71 -2.76
C ARG A 88 8.27 7.41 -2.72
N LYS A 89 7.34 6.97 -3.56
CA LYS A 89 5.94 7.40 -3.47
C LYS A 89 5.38 6.91 -2.12
N GLN A 90 4.92 7.86 -1.30
CA GLN A 90 4.23 7.57 -0.05
C GLN A 90 2.75 7.90 -0.20
N VAL A 91 1.91 7.27 0.63
CA VAL A 91 0.51 7.67 0.74
C VAL A 91 0.49 9.07 1.34
N ASP A 92 -0.25 9.98 0.71
CA ASP A 92 -0.52 11.31 1.25
C ASP A 92 -1.61 11.19 2.33
N PRO A 93 -1.30 11.47 3.62
CA PRO A 93 -2.29 11.40 4.70
C PRO A 93 -3.40 12.45 4.59
N GLN A 94 -3.23 13.49 3.78
CA GLN A 94 -4.27 14.49 3.51
C GLN A 94 -4.96 14.24 2.16
N GLY A 95 -4.51 13.21 1.42
CA GLY A 95 -5.02 12.88 0.11
C GLY A 95 -6.34 12.10 0.14
N LYS A 96 -7.05 12.13 -0.98
CA LYS A 96 -8.35 11.44 -1.16
C LYS A 96 -8.30 9.96 -0.77
N LEU A 97 -7.22 9.26 -1.13
CA LEU A 97 -7.04 7.84 -0.81
C LEU A 97 -7.10 7.59 0.71
N TRP A 98 -6.38 8.39 1.50
CA TRP A 98 -6.36 8.24 2.95
C TRP A 98 -7.69 8.63 3.59
N LEU A 99 -8.33 9.70 3.08
CA LEU A 99 -9.67 10.08 3.51
C LEU A 99 -10.70 8.95 3.32
N SER A 100 -10.65 8.22 2.21
CA SER A 100 -11.51 7.06 1.99
C SER A 100 -11.28 5.95 3.02
N VAL A 101 -10.03 5.73 3.46
CA VAL A 101 -9.72 4.76 4.53
C VAL A 101 -10.31 5.21 5.87
N LEU A 102 -10.18 6.48 6.22
CA LEU A 102 -10.74 7.04 7.45
C LEU A 102 -12.28 6.91 7.46
N GLN A 103 -12.93 7.22 6.34
CA GLN A 103 -14.39 7.07 6.18
C GLN A 103 -14.84 5.61 6.35
N ALA A 104 -14.14 4.67 5.72
CA ALA A 104 -14.48 3.25 5.80
C ALA A 104 -14.25 2.63 7.18
N THR A 105 -13.25 3.12 7.92
CA THR A 105 -12.85 2.59 9.24
C THR A 105 -13.54 3.29 10.41
N GLY A 106 -14.16 4.45 10.20
CA GLY A 106 -14.83 5.23 11.25
C GLY A 106 -13.87 5.80 12.31
N GLN A 107 -12.59 5.97 11.98
CA GLN A 107 -11.60 6.51 12.90
C GLN A 107 -11.86 7.99 13.22
N SER A 108 -11.41 8.42 14.41
CA SER A 108 -11.92 9.59 15.15
C SER A 108 -11.82 10.95 14.47
N SER A 109 -11.01 11.14 13.43
CA SER A 109 -10.98 12.42 12.70
C SER A 109 -12.28 12.74 11.93
N LEU A 110 -13.24 11.81 11.89
CA LEU A 110 -14.54 11.95 11.23
C LEU A 110 -15.72 11.75 12.20
N GLN A 111 -15.49 11.67 13.51
CA GLN A 111 -16.59 11.71 14.48
C GLN A 111 -17.16 13.13 14.49
N ASN A 112 -18.46 13.28 14.27
CA ASN A 112 -19.14 14.53 14.62
C ASN A 112 -19.01 14.68 16.14
N GLU A 113 -18.35 15.75 16.58
CA GLU A 113 -18.42 16.15 17.99
C GLU A 113 -19.89 16.18 18.40
N PRO A 114 -20.29 15.51 19.50
CA PRO A 114 -21.65 15.60 19.97
C PRO A 114 -21.94 17.08 20.21
N ALA A 115 -23.01 17.60 19.60
CA ALA A 115 -23.43 18.98 19.77
C ALA A 115 -23.39 19.33 21.26
N ALA A 116 -22.57 20.32 21.62
CA ALA A 116 -22.41 20.75 23.01
C ALA A 116 -23.80 20.90 23.63
N SER A 117 -24.05 20.14 24.70
CA SER A 117 -25.32 20.22 25.42
C SER A 117 -25.54 21.67 25.85
N PRO A 118 -26.74 22.25 25.66
CA PRO A 118 -27.00 23.61 26.09
C PRO A 118 -26.76 23.68 27.60
N ILE A 119 -25.94 24.65 27.98
CA ILE A 119 -25.54 25.01 29.33
C ILE A 119 -26.78 24.96 30.23
N ARG A 120 -26.73 24.13 31.28
CA ARG A 120 -27.65 24.19 32.41
C ARG A 120 -27.16 25.22 33.40
#